data_AF-A0A2I0JW30-F1
#
_entry.id   AF-A0A2I0JW30-F1
#
_cell.length_a   1.000
_cell.length_b   1.000
_cell.length_c   1.000
_cell.angle_alpha   90.00
_cell.angle_beta   90.00
_cell.angle_gamma   90.00
#
_symmetry.space_group_name_H-M   'P 1'
#
loop_
_entity.id
_entity.type
_entity.pdbx_description
1 polymer ?
#
loop_
_entity_poly.entity_id
_entity_poly.type
_entity_poly.pdbx_seq_one_letter_code
_entity_poly.pdbx_strand_id
1 'polypeptide(L)'
;FAGAAQSLGAGAILINPWNITEVAASIAQALNMPAEEREKRHQHNFNHVTRHTAQEWAETFVSELNDTVVETQLRTRQVPPPLPAGDAIQRYLQSTNRLLILGFNATLTEPVDTPGQRGDQIKEMDLKLHPELKEPLTALCSDPKTTVVVLSGSNRSVLDD
;
A
#
# COMPACT_ATOMS: atom_id res chain seq x y z
N PHE A 1 9.43 2.87 -25.55
CA PHE A 1 8.26 1.95 -25.54
C PHE A 1 8.62 0.53 -25.11
N ALA A 2 9.72 -0.07 -25.57
CA ALA A 2 10.18 -1.36 -25.04
C ALA A 2 10.73 -1.23 -23.59
N GLY A 3 10.46 -2.21 -22.72
CA GLY A 3 11.00 -2.25 -21.35
C GLY A 3 12.54 -2.26 -21.34
N ALA A 4 13.16 -2.94 -22.31
CA ALA A 4 14.61 -2.94 -22.49
C ALA A 4 15.21 -1.53 -22.73
N ALA A 5 14.41 -0.54 -23.12
CA ALA A 5 14.90 0.84 -23.28
C ALA A 5 15.32 1.47 -21.94
N GLN A 6 14.76 1.03 -20.81
CA GLN A 6 15.19 1.50 -19.48
C GLN A 6 16.58 0.95 -19.13
N SER A 7 16.88 -0.27 -19.57
CA SER A 7 18.13 -0.98 -19.32
C SER A 7 19.25 -0.60 -20.31
N LEU A 8 18.90 -0.49 -21.59
CA LEU A 8 19.85 -0.35 -22.71
C LEU A 8 19.81 1.04 -23.34
N GLY A 9 18.99 1.97 -22.83
CA GLY A 9 18.80 3.28 -23.42
C GLY A 9 20.05 4.14 -23.50
N ALA A 10 21.01 3.94 -22.60
CA ALA A 10 22.27 4.68 -22.58
C ALA A 10 23.21 4.34 -23.74
N GLY A 11 23.16 3.11 -24.28
CA GLY A 11 23.92 2.73 -25.48
C GLY A 11 23.09 2.60 -26.75
N ALA A 12 21.76 2.51 -26.65
CA ALA A 12 20.88 2.34 -27.80
C ALA A 12 20.55 3.68 -28.50
N ILE A 13 20.17 3.60 -29.78
CA ILE A 13 19.47 4.69 -30.46
C ILE A 13 17.98 4.50 -30.18
N LEU A 14 17.41 5.35 -29.32
CA LEU A 14 15.99 5.33 -29.01
C LEU A 14 15.19 6.00 -30.10
N ILE A 15 14.07 5.40 -30.48
CA ILE A 15 13.18 5.89 -31.53
C ILE A 15 11.73 5.90 -31.03
N ASN A 16 10.95 6.84 -31.54
CA ASN A 16 9.50 6.73 -31.56
C ASN A 16 9.04 5.93 -32.80
N PRO A 17 8.50 4.72 -32.64
CA PRO A 17 8.14 3.87 -33.78
C PRO A 17 6.96 4.43 -34.61
N TRP A 18 6.22 5.39 -34.08
CA TRP A 18 5.09 6.03 -34.75
C TRP A 18 5.50 7.20 -35.66
N ASN A 19 6.76 7.64 -35.56
CA ASN A 19 7.30 8.75 -36.34
C ASN A 19 8.24 8.22 -37.42
N ILE A 20 7.69 7.95 -38.60
CA ILE A 20 8.46 7.37 -39.72
C ILE A 20 9.66 8.22 -40.15
N THR A 21 9.55 9.55 -40.03
CA THR A 21 10.64 10.47 -40.39
C THR A 21 11.79 10.37 -39.40
N GLU A 22 11.49 10.28 -38.11
CA GLU A 22 12.47 10.08 -37.04
C GLU A 22 13.14 8.71 -37.18
N VAL A 23 12.37 7.65 -37.44
CA VAL A 23 12.93 6.31 -37.67
C VAL A 23 13.92 6.32 -38.84
N ALA A 24 13.56 6.94 -39.97
CA ALA A 24 14.46 7.08 -41.11
C ALA A 24 15.74 7.86 -40.76
N ALA A 25 15.60 8.97 -40.02
CA ALA A 25 16.75 9.75 -39.55
C ALA A 25 17.65 8.96 -38.60
N SER A 26 17.08 8.16 -37.69
CA SER A 26 17.84 7.31 -36.76
C SER A 26 18.58 6.18 -37.46
N ILE A 27 18.02 5.59 -38.53
CA ILE A 27 18.74 4.62 -39.37
C ILE A 27 19.91 5.31 -40.08
N ALA A 28 19.68 6.49 -40.66
CA ALA A 28 20.75 7.26 -41.29
C ALA A 28 21.86 7.64 -40.29
N GLN A 29 21.49 8.03 -39.06
CA GLN A 29 22.44 8.26 -37.97
C GLN A 29 23.25 7.00 -37.66
N ALA A 30 22.61 5.83 -37.52
CA ALA A 30 23.28 4.58 -37.20
C ALA A 30 24.31 4.18 -38.26
N LEU A 31 23.99 4.36 -39.55
CA LEU A 31 24.87 4.03 -40.66
C LEU A 31 26.06 4.99 -40.80
N ASN A 32 25.86 6.27 -40.46
CA ASN A 32 26.89 7.30 -40.54
C ASN A 32 27.64 7.52 -39.21
N MET A 33 27.35 6.72 -38.19
CA MET A 33 27.96 6.84 -36.86
C MET A 33 29.47 6.58 -36.91
N PRO A 34 30.30 7.45 -36.31
CA PRO A 34 31.74 7.20 -36.19
C PRO A 34 32.02 5.87 -35.48
N ALA A 35 33.08 5.18 -35.92
CA ALA A 35 33.45 3.87 -35.38
C ALA A 35 33.68 3.90 -33.86
N GLU A 36 34.30 4.96 -33.34
CA GLU A 36 34.54 5.16 -31.90
C GLU A 36 33.24 5.26 -31.10
N GLU A 37 32.27 6.04 -31.58
CA GLU A 37 30.97 6.18 -30.92
C GLU A 37 30.21 4.85 -30.94
N ARG A 38 30.24 4.14 -32.07
CA ARG A 38 29.61 2.83 -32.22
C ARG A 38 30.19 1.82 -31.23
N GLU A 39 31.51 1.77 -31.09
CA GLU A 39 32.19 0.87 -30.15
C GLU A 39 31.82 1.21 -28.71
N LYS A 40 31.86 2.49 -28.34
CA LYS A 40 31.50 2.94 -26.98
C LYS A 40 30.07 2.57 -26.61
N ARG A 41 29.12 2.82 -27.52
CA ARG A 41 27.71 2.46 -27.35
C ARG A 41 27.50 0.95 -27.24
N HIS A 42 28.15 0.19 -28.12
CA HIS A 42 28.11 -1.27 -28.08
C HIS A 42 28.65 -1.81 -26.77
N GLN A 43 29.84 -1.40 -26.35
CA GLN A 43 30.46 -1.85 -25.11
C GLN A 43 29.60 -1.57 -23.88
N HIS A 44 28.93 -0.41 -23.83
CA HIS A 44 28.02 -0.08 -22.74
C HIS A 44 26.87 -1.09 -22.64
N ASN A 45 26.16 -1.33 -23.75
CA ASN A 45 25.03 -2.26 -23.78
C ASN A 45 25.48 -3.72 -23.61
N PHE A 46 26.61 -4.10 -24.19
CA PHE A 46 27.18 -5.44 -24.08
C PHE A 46 27.50 -5.77 -22.61
N ASN A 47 28.12 -4.84 -21.89
CA ASN A 47 28.38 -5.00 -20.45
C ASN A 47 27.09 -5.14 -19.64
N HIS A 48 26.03 -4.43 -20.01
CA HIS A 48 24.75 -4.53 -19.32
C HIS A 48 24.11 -5.91 -19.52
N VAL A 49 24.02 -6.36 -20.78
CA VAL A 49 23.41 -7.66 -21.13
C VAL A 49 24.20 -8.84 -20.56
N THR A 50 25.53 -8.76 -20.52
CA THR A 50 26.37 -9.84 -19.98
C THR A 50 26.36 -9.94 -18.46
N ARG A 51 26.10 -8.82 -17.76
CA ARG A 51 25.98 -8.81 -16.28
C ARG A 51 24.61 -9.25 -15.80
N HIS A 52 23.54 -8.77 -16.45
CA HIS A 52 22.17 -9.05 -16.03
C HIS A 52 21.63 -10.31 -16.72
N THR A 53 22.11 -11.46 -16.24
CA THR A 53 21.72 -12.77 -16.78
C THR A 53 20.37 -13.24 -16.22
N ALA A 54 19.77 -14.25 -16.87
CA ALA A 54 18.57 -14.90 -16.35
C ALA A 54 18.80 -15.57 -14.98
N GLN A 55 20.03 -16.03 -14.71
CA GLN A 55 20.39 -16.60 -13.41
C GLN A 55 20.43 -15.51 -12.32
N GLU A 56 21.11 -14.40 -12.59
CA GLU A 56 21.16 -13.24 -11.67
C GLU A 56 19.76 -12.73 -11.34
N TRP A 57 18.89 -12.66 -12.36
CA TRP A 57 17.49 -12.31 -12.18
C TRP A 57 16.75 -13.31 -11.27
N ALA A 58 16.93 -14.61 -11.49
CA ALA A 58 16.27 -15.64 -10.69
C ALA A 58 16.73 -15.61 -9.22
N GLU A 59 18.03 -15.43 -8.97
CA GLU A 59 18.60 -15.30 -7.63
C GLU A 59 18.06 -14.05 -6.92
N THR A 60 18.05 -12.91 -7.61
CA THR A 60 17.49 -11.65 -7.09
C THR A 60 16.00 -11.81 -6.75
N PHE A 61 15.22 -12.38 -7.67
CA PHE A 61 13.78 -12.58 -7.48
C PHE A 61 13.46 -13.45 -6.26
N VAL A 62 14.18 -14.57 -6.09
CA VAL A 62 13.99 -15.45 -4.93
C VAL A 62 14.39 -14.75 -3.62
N SER A 63 15.47 -13.96 -3.64
CA SER A 63 15.88 -13.17 -2.48
C SER A 63 14.81 -12.17 -2.06
N GLU A 64 14.33 -11.35 -3.00
CA GLU A 64 13.30 -10.34 -2.74
C GLU A 64 11.97 -10.97 -2.26
N LEU A 65 11.62 -12.14 -2.82
CA LEU A 65 10.45 -12.89 -2.38
C LEU A 65 10.59 -13.33 -0.92
N ASN A 66 11.76 -13.85 -0.54
CA ASN A 66 12.02 -14.28 0.82
C ASN A 66 11.97 -13.10 1.81
N ASP A 67 12.55 -11.96 1.44
CA ASP A 67 12.51 -10.74 2.24
C ASP A 67 11.06 -10.27 2.45
N THR A 68 10.24 -10.32 1.41
CA THR A 68 8.81 -9.98 1.47
C THR A 68 8.04 -10.92 2.42
N VAL A 69 8.36 -12.21 2.39
CA VAL A 69 7.74 -13.20 3.30
C VAL A 69 8.12 -12.90 4.76
N VAL A 70 9.39 -12.59 5.03
CA VAL A 70 9.86 -12.23 6.37
C VAL A 70 9.17 -10.95 6.86
N GLU A 71 9.11 -9.91 6.03
CA GLU A 71 8.41 -8.67 6.37
C GLU A 71 6.93 -8.92 6.67
N THR A 72 6.26 -9.72 5.84
CA THR A 72 4.86 -10.07 6.03
C THR A 72 4.65 -10.82 7.35
N GLN A 73 5.50 -11.81 7.67
CA GLN A 73 5.42 -12.53 8.94
C GLN A 73 5.63 -11.62 10.16
N LEU A 74 6.54 -10.65 10.07
CA LEU A 74 6.74 -9.66 11.13
C LEU A 74 5.50 -8.77 11.32
N ARG A 75 4.85 -8.35 10.23
CA ARG A 75 3.57 -7.62 10.30
C ARG A 75 2.46 -8.50 10.87
N THR A 76 2.35 -9.76 10.47
CA THR A 76 1.33 -10.70 10.99
C THR A 76 1.54 -11.00 12.47
N ARG A 77 2.79 -11.09 12.96
CA ARG A 77 3.09 -11.25 14.39
C ARG A 77 2.63 -10.06 15.25
N GLN A 78 2.49 -8.87 14.65
CA GLN A 78 1.94 -7.69 15.32
C GLN A 78 0.41 -7.62 15.26
N VAL A 79 -0.25 -8.52 14.52
CA VAL A 79 -1.72 -8.61 14.52
C VAL A 79 -2.13 -9.27 15.84
N PRO A 80 -2.89 -8.58 16.70
CA PRO A 80 -3.43 -9.20 17.90
C PRO A 80 -4.21 -10.47 17.52
N PRO A 81 -4.11 -11.56 18.29
CA PRO A 81 -4.91 -12.74 18.03
C PRO A 81 -6.40 -12.34 17.98
N PRO A 82 -7.20 -13.01 17.14
CA PRO A 82 -8.62 -12.70 17.04
C PRO A 82 -9.26 -12.79 18.42
N LEU A 83 -10.08 -11.80 18.76
CA LEU A 83 -10.78 -11.78 20.05
C LEU A 83 -11.67 -13.03 20.15
N PRO A 84 -11.50 -13.89 21.17
CA PRO A 84 -12.39 -15.03 21.38
C PRO A 84 -13.75 -14.53 21.84
N ALA A 85 -14.63 -14.21 20.87
CA ALA A 85 -15.89 -13.52 21.12
C ALA A 85 -16.79 -14.24 22.12
N GLY A 86 -16.88 -15.57 22.04
CA GLY A 86 -17.67 -16.37 22.98
C GLY A 86 -17.21 -16.19 24.43
N ASP A 87 -15.90 -16.30 24.68
CA ASP A 87 -15.31 -16.12 26.01
C ASP A 87 -15.45 -14.68 26.51
N ALA A 88 -15.26 -13.70 25.61
CA ALA A 88 -15.41 -12.29 25.95
C ALA A 88 -16.85 -11.97 26.36
N ILE A 89 -17.84 -12.49 25.62
CA ILE A 89 -19.28 -12.33 25.94
C ILE A 89 -19.61 -13.02 27.27
N GLN A 90 -19.15 -14.25 27.48
CA GLN A 90 -19.40 -14.97 28.74
C GLN A 90 -18.84 -14.22 29.95
N ARG A 91 -17.59 -13.74 29.86
CA ARG A 91 -16.98 -12.91 30.91
C ARG A 91 -17.71 -11.59 31.11
N TYR A 92 -18.17 -10.96 30.03
CA TYR A 92 -18.97 -9.74 30.09
C TYR A 92 -20.31 -9.95 30.82
N LEU A 93 -21.01 -11.06 30.58
CA LEU A 93 -22.28 -11.36 31.23
C LEU A 93 -22.14 -11.67 32.72
N GLN A 94 -21.01 -12.27 33.14
CA GLN A 94 -20.74 -12.63 34.53
C GLN A 94 -20.17 -11.48 35.37
N SER A 95 -19.70 -10.41 34.73
CA SER A 95 -19.01 -9.31 35.41
C SER A 95 -19.99 -8.26 35.96
N THR A 96 -19.68 -7.70 37.13
CA THR A 96 -20.50 -6.69 37.80
C THR A 96 -19.97 -5.26 37.67
N ASN A 97 -18.74 -5.10 37.19
CA ASN A 97 -18.12 -3.82 36.89
C ASN A 97 -17.36 -3.94 35.57
N ARG A 98 -17.86 -3.28 34.51
CA ARG A 98 -17.41 -3.48 33.13
C ARG A 98 -17.06 -2.14 32.50
N LEU A 99 -15.91 -2.06 31.86
CA LEU A 99 -15.46 -0.89 31.11
C LEU A 99 -15.35 -1.25 29.63
N LEU A 100 -16.08 -0.53 28.77
CA LEU A 100 -15.98 -0.62 27.33
C LEU A 100 -15.37 0.67 26.80
N ILE A 101 -14.23 0.56 26.11
CA ILE A 101 -13.56 1.69 25.48
C ILE A 101 -13.72 1.55 23.98
N LEU A 102 -14.40 2.50 23.35
CA LEU A 102 -14.73 2.49 21.93
C LEU A 102 -13.99 3.63 21.24
N GLY A 103 -13.26 3.34 20.16
CA GLY A 103 -12.68 4.38 19.32
C GLY A 103 -13.75 5.00 18.43
N PHE A 104 -13.86 6.33 18.36
CA PHE A 104 -14.89 6.96 17.53
C PHE A 104 -14.68 6.63 16.04
N ASN A 105 -13.49 6.92 15.53
CA ASN A 105 -13.13 6.64 14.14
C ASN A 105 -13.02 5.14 13.90
N ALA A 106 -13.60 4.67 12.80
CA ALA A 106 -13.60 3.28 12.32
C ALA A 106 -14.29 2.23 13.21
N THR A 107 -14.66 2.55 14.46
CA THR A 107 -15.53 1.67 15.29
C THR A 107 -16.98 2.14 15.30
N LEU A 108 -17.22 3.46 15.36
CA LEU A 108 -18.57 4.04 15.42
C LEU A 108 -18.99 4.73 14.11
N THR A 109 -18.03 5.11 13.28
CA THR A 109 -18.25 5.74 11.98
C THR A 109 -18.27 4.71 10.85
N GLU A 110 -18.95 5.02 9.76
CA GLU A 110 -18.89 4.20 8.54
C GLU A 110 -17.43 4.02 8.07
N PRO A 111 -17.02 2.81 7.66
CA PRO A 111 -15.72 2.61 7.04
C PRO A 111 -15.69 3.41 5.73
N VAL A 112 -14.78 4.37 5.64
CA VAL A 112 -14.63 5.12 4.40
C VAL A 112 -13.74 4.32 3.46
N ASP A 113 -14.37 3.64 2.51
CA ASP A 113 -13.71 3.07 1.34
C ASP A 113 -13.16 4.21 0.47
N THR A 114 -12.01 4.76 0.82
CA THR A 114 -11.25 5.60 -0.11
C THR A 114 -10.20 4.73 -0.78
N PRO A 115 -10.43 4.24 -2.01
CA PRO A 115 -9.39 3.53 -2.74
C PRO A 115 -8.27 4.53 -3.08
N GLY A 116 -7.12 4.39 -2.42
CA GLY A 116 -5.85 4.96 -2.87
C GLY A 116 -5.19 6.05 -2.02
N GLN A 117 -5.66 6.39 -0.82
CA GLN A 117 -5.01 7.44 -0.01
C GLN A 117 -4.13 6.89 1.12
N ARG A 118 -2.82 6.95 0.89
CA ARG A 118 -1.78 6.79 1.91
C ARG A 118 -1.95 7.85 3.02
N GLY A 119 -2.09 7.37 4.25
CA GLY A 119 -1.40 7.88 5.44
C GLY A 119 -1.83 9.21 6.05
N ASP A 120 -1.81 10.32 5.31
CA ASP A 120 -1.46 11.60 5.96
C ASP A 120 -2.38 12.79 5.64
N GLN A 121 -3.63 12.57 5.23
CA GLN A 121 -4.61 13.67 5.05
C GLN A 121 -5.90 13.38 5.80
N ILE A 122 -5.94 13.78 7.07
CA ILE A 122 -7.19 13.95 7.82
C ILE A 122 -7.87 15.19 7.24
N LYS A 123 -8.51 15.07 6.07
CA LYS A 123 -9.60 15.98 5.73
C LYS A 123 -10.71 15.70 6.73
N GLU A 124 -11.35 16.74 7.26
CA GLU A 124 -12.62 16.62 7.98
C GLU A 124 -13.60 15.87 7.07
N MET A 125 -13.66 14.55 7.27
CA MET A 125 -14.59 13.67 6.61
C MET A 125 -15.95 13.92 7.25
N ASP A 126 -17.03 13.88 6.47
CA ASP A 126 -18.37 13.77 7.04
C ASP A 126 -18.41 12.48 7.87
N LEU A 127 -18.19 12.58 9.18
CA LEU A 127 -18.15 11.45 10.11
C LEU A 127 -19.59 10.96 10.33
N LYS A 128 -20.08 10.15 9.40
CA LYS A 128 -21.40 9.52 9.52
C LYS A 128 -21.31 8.32 10.46
N LEU A 129 -22.16 8.32 11.48
CA LEU A 129 -22.33 7.17 12.36
C LEU A 129 -22.92 6.00 11.60
N HIS A 130 -22.48 4.78 11.94
CA HIS A 130 -23.05 3.58 11.37
C HIS A 130 -24.56 3.49 11.69
N PRO A 131 -25.46 3.24 10.70
CA PRO A 131 -26.91 3.31 10.88
C PRO A 131 -27.43 2.32 11.93
N GLU A 132 -26.79 1.16 12.06
CA GLU A 132 -27.15 0.12 13.04
C GLU A 132 -26.53 0.34 14.43
N LEU A 133 -25.80 1.43 14.67
CA LEU A 133 -25.10 1.66 15.94
C LEU A 133 -26.04 2.07 17.08
N LYS A 134 -27.13 2.78 16.76
CA LYS A 134 -27.96 3.46 17.77
C LYS A 134 -28.57 2.47 18.77
N GLU A 135 -29.14 1.37 18.30
CA GLU A 135 -29.79 0.40 19.18
C GLU A 135 -28.80 -0.33 20.10
N PRO A 136 -27.69 -0.94 19.59
CA PRO A 136 -26.71 -1.60 20.44
C PRO A 136 -26.01 -0.66 21.43
N LEU A 137 -25.64 0.55 21.00
CA LEU A 137 -24.97 1.51 21.87
C LEU A 137 -25.90 1.98 22.99
N THR A 138 -27.17 2.21 22.67
CA THR A 138 -28.19 2.57 23.67
C THR A 138 -28.39 1.45 24.69
N ALA A 139 -28.44 0.19 24.23
CA ALA A 139 -28.56 -0.96 25.11
C ALA A 139 -27.35 -1.08 26.06
N LEU A 140 -26.12 -0.86 25.56
CA LEU A 140 -24.90 -0.88 26.37
C LEU A 140 -24.86 0.26 27.40
N CYS A 141 -25.25 1.47 27.00
CA CYS A 141 -25.28 2.65 27.88
C CYS A 141 -26.40 2.60 28.93
N SER A 142 -27.46 1.82 28.69
CA SER A 142 -28.57 1.65 29.64
C SER A 142 -28.24 0.68 30.78
N ASP A 143 -27.14 -0.07 30.67
CA ASP A 143 -26.75 -1.04 31.69
C ASP A 143 -25.93 -0.35 32.80
N PRO A 144 -26.43 -0.28 34.06
CA PRO A 144 -25.76 0.42 35.15
C PRO A 144 -24.43 -0.23 35.58
N LYS A 145 -24.16 -1.48 35.18
CA LYS A 145 -22.91 -2.18 35.48
C LYS A 145 -21.87 -2.01 34.38
N THR A 146 -22.15 -1.20 33.35
CA THR A 146 -21.24 -0.94 32.24
C THR A 146 -20.95 0.55 32.11
N THR A 147 -19.68 0.91 32.21
CA THR A 147 -19.18 2.23 31.84
C THR A 147 -18.69 2.18 30.41
N VAL A 148 -19.27 3.00 29.54
CA VAL A 148 -18.86 3.15 28.14
C VAL A 148 -18.07 4.46 28.00
N VAL A 149 -16.87 4.38 27.43
CA VAL A 149 -15.99 5.51 27.15
C VAL A 149 -15.72 5.56 25.66
N VAL A 150 -15.99 6.70 25.04
CA VAL A 150 -15.68 6.95 23.62
C VAL A 150 -14.40 7.78 23.53
N LEU A 151 -13.38 7.26 22.85
CA LEU A 151 -12.13 7.95 22.57
C LEU A 151 -12.18 8.50 21.15
N SER A 152 -12.03 9.82 21.02
CA SER A 152 -12.00 10.49 19.72
C SER A 152 -10.77 11.39 19.61
N GLY A 153 -10.17 11.41 18.41
CA GLY A 153 -9.18 12.42 18.05
C GLY A 153 -9.80 13.71 17.49
N SER A 154 -11.11 13.72 17.25
CA SER A 154 -11.85 14.87 16.73
C SER A 154 -12.26 15.82 17.86
N ASN A 155 -12.43 17.10 17.53
CA ASN A 155 -12.91 18.11 18.47
C ASN A 155 -14.31 17.76 19.00
N ARG A 156 -14.57 18.11 20.26
CA ARG A 156 -15.83 17.85 20.96
C ARG A 156 -17.07 18.38 20.20
N SER A 157 -16.95 19.52 19.54
CA SER A 157 -18.04 20.11 18.75
C SER A 157 -18.56 19.18 17.64
N VAL A 158 -17.71 18.30 17.12
CA VAL A 158 -18.07 17.32 16.07
C VAL A 158 -18.81 16.10 16.66
N LEU A 159 -18.71 15.89 17.98
CA LEU A 159 -19.30 14.74 18.68
C LEU A 159 -20.62 15.07 19.37
N ASP A 160 -20.89 16.36 19.60
CA ASP A 160 -22.09 16.84 20.29
C ASP A 160 -23.29 17.00 19.32
N ASP A 161 -23.04 17.00 17.99
CA ASP A 161 -24.04 17.00 16.90
C ASP A 161 -24.45 15.57 16.48
#